data_AF-A0A0D6AHM2-F1
#
_entry.id   AF-A0A0D6AHM2-F1
#
_cell.length_a   1.000
_cell.length_b   1.000
_cell.length_c   1.000
_cell.angle_alpha   90.00
_cell.angle_beta   90.00
_cell.angle_gamma   90.00
#
_symmetry.space_group_name_H-M   'P 1'
#
loop_
_entity.id
_entity.type
_entity.pdbx_description
1 polymer ?
#
loop_
_entity_poly.entity_id
_entity_poly.type
_entity_poly.pdbx_seq_one_letter_code
_entity_poly.pdbx_strand_id
1 'polypeptide(L)'
;MGVLVIGAVGLAISKASNDKINTITDNQTKQALGVAETGVTKIQDLFVKEPRLAMVKNNNQWTDIINAGKDQLYQTLNKTIGLSEVSQDTKCRTIQNLSSVNSGVLDGEGIIKKLQGEVIKVPSNNLKITPGVNDWVSLEEKKEYRLVSYNHNPITKKSILVIQGKIKDNIASIAQVEVTFDIIEYNIDKTKEKVPAIWITDSGNNFGNNQISGNVKIYSPTCKTLQAMGQNNKPLLNADNLINGGKIYIDKQLMPQTPDKPDDSILNIASAITEMTTFPLNITDEKDSDGYYHYLVPNVTLSNNQTLTIAADTKIVFYLQDDFNIGGDSEIVIPDTSNLQIYGNTYNSTKKISKYDCPKDAVECQTNKVLIRGNAISGNIFIHAPDAVVSVSGGNNTQSNFKGSIWAKSLNTSPNTITIEASGNYGDYLSGKNIIDNTYKISNISMWKTQPIISKSKN
;
A
#
# COMPACT_ATOMS: atom_id res chain seq x y z
N MET A 1 -55.91 -75.64 15.14
CA MET A 1 -55.59 -74.30 15.67
C MET A 1 -54.10 -74.09 15.51
N GLY A 2 -53.66 -73.02 14.84
CA GLY A 2 -52.22 -72.72 14.75
C GLY A 2 -51.78 -72.10 13.43
N VAL A 3 -52.37 -70.97 13.02
CA VAL A 3 -51.77 -70.04 12.04
C VAL A 3 -52.37 -68.66 12.35
N LEU A 4 -51.59 -67.72 12.91
CA LEU A 4 -51.68 -66.24 12.69
C LEU A 4 -50.88 -65.42 13.74
N VAL A 5 -49.55 -65.48 13.76
CA VAL A 5 -48.72 -64.45 14.43
C VAL A 5 -47.36 -64.29 13.72
N ILE A 6 -47.34 -63.94 12.42
CA ILE A 6 -46.08 -63.57 11.70
C ILE A 6 -46.23 -62.25 10.90
N GLY A 7 -47.43 -61.65 10.84
CA GLY A 7 -47.66 -60.41 10.06
C GLY A 7 -47.33 -59.09 10.79
N ALA A 8 -47.32 -59.05 12.12
CA ALA A 8 -47.21 -57.79 12.88
C ALA A 8 -45.75 -57.37 13.18
N VAL A 9 -44.79 -58.29 13.15
CA VAL A 9 -43.37 -58.00 13.47
C VAL A 9 -42.64 -57.34 12.29
N GLY A 10 -43.04 -57.62 11.04
CA GLY A 10 -42.43 -57.01 9.85
C GLY A 10 -42.68 -55.50 9.69
N LEU A 11 -43.85 -55.01 10.13
CA LEU A 11 -44.19 -53.58 10.05
C LEU A 11 -43.48 -52.73 11.11
N ALA A 12 -43.20 -53.29 12.30
CA ALA A 12 -42.42 -52.60 13.33
C ALA A 12 -40.94 -52.47 12.94
N ILE A 13 -40.37 -53.47 12.27
CA ILE A 13 -38.98 -53.44 11.77
C ILE A 13 -38.82 -52.43 10.63
N SER A 14 -39.81 -52.31 9.74
CA SER A 14 -39.80 -51.31 8.65
C SER A 14 -39.86 -49.86 9.18
N LYS A 15 -40.67 -49.58 10.21
CA LYS A 15 -40.72 -48.26 10.85
C LYS A 15 -39.44 -47.91 11.61
N ALA A 16 -38.90 -48.86 12.39
CA ALA A 16 -37.63 -48.66 13.10
C ALA A 16 -36.44 -48.47 12.14
N SER A 17 -36.47 -49.10 10.96
CA SER A 17 -35.47 -48.89 9.91
C SER A 17 -35.58 -47.49 9.30
N ASN A 18 -36.79 -46.99 9.05
CA ASN A 18 -37.01 -45.65 8.51
C ASN A 18 -36.58 -44.55 9.50
N ASP A 19 -36.87 -44.72 10.80
CA ASP A 19 -36.46 -43.76 11.83
C ASP A 19 -34.93 -43.71 12.00
N LYS A 20 -34.26 -44.87 11.89
CA LYS A 20 -32.80 -44.94 11.92
C LYS A 20 -32.17 -44.29 10.68
N ILE A 21 -32.76 -44.45 9.51
CA ILE A 21 -32.30 -43.80 8.26
C ILE A 21 -32.43 -42.28 8.39
N ASN A 22 -33.60 -41.79 8.83
CA ASN A 22 -33.83 -40.36 9.01
C ASN A 22 -32.84 -39.74 10.00
N THR A 23 -32.59 -40.40 11.14
CA THR A 23 -31.64 -39.91 12.15
C THR A 23 -30.20 -39.88 11.63
N ILE A 24 -29.79 -40.87 10.83
CA ILE A 24 -28.46 -40.90 10.21
C ILE A 24 -28.32 -39.76 9.19
N THR A 25 -29.32 -39.55 8.34
CA THR A 25 -29.34 -38.47 7.34
C THR A 25 -29.32 -37.09 8.02
N ASP A 26 -30.05 -36.91 9.11
CA ASP A 26 -30.07 -35.65 9.87
C ASP A 26 -28.70 -35.36 10.51
N ASN A 27 -28.08 -36.37 11.13
CA ASN A 27 -26.75 -36.22 11.72
C ASN A 27 -25.69 -35.90 10.67
N GLN A 28 -25.77 -36.53 9.50
CA GLN A 28 -24.88 -36.25 8.38
C GLN A 28 -25.08 -34.84 7.84
N THR A 29 -26.32 -34.39 7.70
CA THR A 29 -26.64 -33.02 7.29
C THR A 29 -26.09 -32.00 8.29
N LYS A 30 -26.20 -32.25 9.60
CA LYS A 30 -25.58 -31.41 10.65
C LYS A 30 -24.06 -31.37 10.54
N GLN A 31 -23.42 -32.49 10.24
CA GLN A 31 -21.97 -32.52 10.01
C GLN A 31 -21.59 -31.73 8.75
N ALA A 32 -22.32 -31.91 7.65
CA ALA A 32 -22.11 -31.14 6.42
C ALA A 32 -22.31 -29.64 6.64
N LEU A 33 -23.25 -29.25 7.51
CA LEU A 33 -23.47 -27.87 7.92
C LEU A 33 -22.25 -27.31 8.66
N GLY A 34 -21.73 -28.03 9.66
CA GLY A 34 -20.50 -27.63 10.36
C GLY A 34 -19.27 -27.53 9.44
N VAL A 35 -19.21 -28.35 8.40
CA VAL A 35 -18.18 -28.26 7.35
C VAL A 35 -18.35 -26.99 6.51
N ALA A 36 -19.57 -26.62 6.16
CA ALA A 36 -19.86 -25.37 5.43
C ALA A 36 -19.49 -24.14 6.27
N GLU A 37 -19.84 -24.13 7.56
CA GLU A 37 -19.49 -23.07 8.52
C GLU A 37 -17.97 -22.93 8.68
N THR A 38 -17.24 -24.05 8.74
CA THR A 38 -15.77 -24.05 8.76
C THR A 38 -15.21 -23.41 7.47
N GLY A 39 -15.81 -23.70 6.32
CA GLY A 39 -15.47 -23.07 5.04
C GLY A 39 -15.69 -21.56 5.04
N VAL A 40 -16.81 -21.08 5.61
CA VAL A 40 -17.07 -19.65 5.82
C VAL A 40 -15.95 -19.02 6.65
N THR A 41 -15.60 -19.61 7.78
CA THR A 41 -14.54 -19.09 8.67
C THR A 41 -13.19 -19.00 7.97
N LYS A 42 -12.80 -20.01 7.16
CA LYS A 42 -11.54 -19.98 6.41
C LYS A 42 -11.51 -18.86 5.36
N ILE A 43 -12.63 -18.62 4.68
CA ILE A 43 -12.74 -17.54 3.68
C ILE A 43 -12.74 -16.17 4.37
N GLN A 44 -13.42 -16.03 5.51
CA GLN A 44 -13.36 -14.79 6.29
C GLN A 44 -11.95 -14.51 6.81
N ASP A 45 -11.22 -15.52 7.30
CA ASP A 45 -9.81 -15.36 7.69
C ASP A 45 -8.94 -14.89 6.50
N LEU A 46 -9.16 -15.45 5.31
CA LEU A 46 -8.50 -14.99 4.09
C LEU A 46 -8.82 -13.51 3.82
N PHE A 47 -10.09 -13.11 3.92
CA PHE A 47 -10.46 -11.73 3.69
C PHE A 47 -9.99 -10.78 4.81
N VAL A 48 -9.85 -11.23 6.05
CA VAL A 48 -9.25 -10.40 7.12
C VAL A 48 -7.77 -10.13 6.82
N LYS A 49 -7.07 -11.12 6.26
CA LYS A 49 -5.65 -11.02 5.87
C LYS A 49 -5.44 -10.22 4.60
N GLU A 50 -6.42 -10.25 3.69
CA GLU A 50 -6.43 -9.48 2.44
C GLU A 50 -7.86 -8.95 2.15
N PRO A 51 -8.25 -7.82 2.75
CA PRO A 51 -9.61 -7.27 2.64
C PRO A 51 -10.06 -6.91 1.23
N ARG A 52 -9.12 -6.63 0.31
CA ARG A 52 -9.46 -6.28 -1.09
C ARG A 52 -10.10 -7.45 -1.82
N LEU A 53 -9.83 -8.69 -1.41
CA LEU A 53 -10.50 -9.87 -1.98
C LEU A 53 -12.01 -9.88 -1.70
N ALA A 54 -12.45 -9.32 -0.57
CA ALA A 54 -13.87 -9.18 -0.28
C ALA A 54 -14.52 -8.07 -1.14
N MET A 55 -13.75 -7.10 -1.64
CA MET A 55 -14.31 -6.00 -2.42
C MET A 55 -14.58 -6.33 -3.89
N VAL A 56 -14.17 -7.50 -4.37
CA VAL A 56 -14.54 -7.92 -5.73
C VAL A 56 -16.05 -8.11 -5.83
N LYS A 57 -16.66 -7.68 -6.93
CA LYS A 57 -18.10 -7.76 -7.15
C LYS A 57 -18.61 -9.19 -7.14
N ASN A 58 -17.84 -10.14 -7.66
CA ASN A 58 -18.22 -11.56 -7.68
C ASN A 58 -16.99 -12.47 -7.82
N ASN A 59 -17.21 -13.78 -7.64
CA ASN A 59 -16.16 -14.79 -7.71
C ASN A 59 -15.48 -14.93 -9.09
N ASN A 60 -16.06 -14.44 -10.19
CA ASN A 60 -15.39 -14.47 -11.50
C ASN A 60 -14.18 -13.51 -11.53
N GLN A 61 -14.25 -12.40 -10.80
CA GLN A 61 -13.12 -11.47 -10.73
C GLN A 61 -11.92 -12.06 -9.97
N TRP A 62 -12.13 -13.04 -9.08
CA TRP A 62 -11.00 -13.78 -8.51
C TRP A 62 -10.25 -14.60 -9.57
N THR A 63 -10.93 -15.09 -10.62
CA THR A 63 -10.26 -15.75 -11.74
C THR A 63 -9.34 -14.76 -12.48
N ASP A 64 -9.79 -13.53 -12.71
CA ASP A 64 -8.96 -12.49 -13.33
C ASP A 64 -7.72 -12.17 -12.48
N ILE A 65 -7.90 -12.04 -11.16
CA ILE A 65 -6.81 -11.79 -10.20
C ILE A 65 -5.77 -12.93 -10.22
N ILE A 66 -6.21 -14.18 -10.28
CA ILE A 66 -5.29 -15.33 -10.32
C ILE A 66 -4.58 -15.40 -11.67
N ASN A 67 -5.29 -15.15 -12.76
CA ASN A 67 -4.75 -15.20 -14.12
C ASN A 67 -3.73 -14.09 -14.38
N ALA A 68 -3.83 -12.94 -13.69
CA ALA A 68 -2.82 -11.90 -13.71
C ALA A 68 -1.46 -12.37 -13.16
N GLY A 69 -1.46 -13.39 -12.30
CA GLY A 69 -0.26 -13.93 -11.69
C GLY A 69 0.29 -13.04 -10.57
N LYS A 70 1.30 -13.55 -9.86
CA LYS A 70 1.81 -12.92 -8.62
C LYS A 70 2.37 -11.50 -8.85
N ASP A 71 2.93 -11.24 -10.02
CA ASP A 71 3.60 -9.98 -10.33
C ASP A 71 2.60 -8.83 -10.60
N GLN A 72 1.40 -9.15 -11.10
CA GLN A 72 0.33 -8.19 -11.41
C GLN A 72 -0.87 -8.28 -10.45
N LEU A 73 -0.83 -9.18 -9.47
CA LEU A 73 -1.94 -9.44 -8.54
C LEU A 73 -2.42 -8.17 -7.84
N TYR A 74 -1.51 -7.38 -7.29
CA TYR A 74 -1.87 -6.17 -6.53
C TYR A 74 -2.43 -5.06 -7.41
N GLN A 75 -1.87 -4.87 -8.61
CA GLN A 75 -2.40 -3.91 -9.59
C GLN A 75 -3.82 -4.29 -10.00
N THR A 76 -4.03 -5.58 -10.29
CA THR A 76 -5.34 -6.13 -10.67
C THR A 76 -6.35 -6.00 -9.53
N LEU A 77 -5.94 -6.29 -8.29
CA LEU A 77 -6.78 -6.09 -7.10
C LEU A 77 -7.21 -4.63 -6.98
N ASN A 78 -6.28 -3.69 -6.99
CA ASN A 78 -6.58 -2.26 -6.86
C ASN A 78 -7.52 -1.79 -7.97
N LYS A 79 -7.23 -2.15 -9.22
CA LYS A 79 -8.09 -1.84 -10.37
C LYS A 79 -9.50 -2.40 -10.21
N THR A 80 -9.62 -3.64 -9.72
CA THR A 80 -10.90 -4.32 -9.52
C THR A 80 -11.79 -3.59 -8.53
N ILE A 81 -11.19 -2.98 -7.50
CA ILE A 81 -11.90 -2.28 -6.44
C ILE A 81 -12.05 -0.78 -6.73
N GLY A 82 -11.75 -0.35 -7.96
CA GLY A 82 -11.91 1.05 -8.40
C GLY A 82 -10.87 2.00 -7.80
N LEU A 83 -9.84 1.47 -7.16
CA LEU A 83 -8.70 2.26 -6.73
C LEU A 83 -7.87 2.62 -7.96
N SER A 84 -7.60 3.91 -8.15
CA SER A 84 -6.58 4.35 -9.12
C SER A 84 -5.27 3.62 -8.84
N GLU A 85 -4.49 3.29 -9.87
CA GLU A 85 -3.27 2.47 -9.77
C GLU A 85 -2.26 2.90 -8.67
N VAL A 86 -2.43 4.12 -8.15
CA VAL A 86 -1.58 4.77 -7.14
C VAL A 86 -1.92 4.39 -5.69
N SER A 87 -3.14 3.94 -5.34
CA SER A 87 -3.43 3.53 -3.95
C SER A 87 -3.13 2.05 -3.74
N GLN A 88 -1.85 1.72 -3.66
CA GLN A 88 -1.39 0.38 -3.31
C GLN A 88 -1.66 0.12 -1.82
N ASP A 89 -1.85 -1.14 -1.46
CA ASP A 89 -1.74 -1.58 -0.07
C ASP A 89 -0.35 -1.19 0.45
N THR A 90 -0.34 -0.07 1.17
CA THR A 90 0.81 0.83 1.37
C THR A 90 1.74 0.35 2.47
N LYS A 91 1.60 -0.87 2.98
CA LYS A 91 2.38 -1.31 4.14
C LYS A 91 3.05 -2.64 3.85
N CYS A 92 4.33 -2.59 3.47
CA CYS A 92 5.17 -3.74 3.77
C CYS A 92 5.46 -3.71 5.28
N ARG A 93 5.63 -4.90 5.86
CA ARG A 93 5.89 -5.06 7.30
C ARG A 93 7.01 -4.12 7.73
N THR A 94 6.77 -3.31 8.77
CA THR A 94 7.84 -2.56 9.42
C THR A 94 8.87 -3.57 9.94
N ILE A 95 10.11 -3.49 9.43
CA ILE A 95 11.24 -4.30 9.91
C ILE A 95 11.64 -3.73 11.28
N GLN A 96 10.87 -4.03 12.32
CA GLN A 96 11.32 -3.85 13.69
C GLN A 96 11.48 -5.26 14.27
N ASN A 97 12.74 -5.66 14.44
CA ASN A 97 13.17 -6.90 15.08
C ASN A 97 12.77 -8.19 14.34
N LEU A 98 13.66 -8.64 13.44
CA LEU A 98 13.60 -9.92 12.74
C LEU A 98 13.93 -11.11 13.68
N SER A 99 13.19 -11.25 14.77
CA SER A 99 13.11 -12.51 15.53
C SER A 99 11.64 -12.88 15.73
N SER A 100 11.21 -13.88 14.95
CA SER A 100 10.08 -14.77 15.24
C SER A 100 8.68 -14.16 15.48
N VAL A 101 8.12 -13.43 14.50
CA VAL A 101 6.65 -13.30 14.45
C VAL A 101 6.13 -13.84 13.12
N ASN A 102 5.42 -14.97 13.22
CA ASN A 102 4.51 -15.55 12.23
C ASN A 102 3.35 -14.55 12.01
N SER A 103 3.65 -13.44 11.35
CA SER A 103 2.67 -12.42 10.99
C SER A 103 1.84 -12.96 9.84
N GLY A 104 0.56 -13.26 10.08
CA GLY A 104 -0.39 -13.85 9.14
C GLY A 104 -0.76 -13.00 7.91
N VAL A 105 0.12 -12.13 7.43
CA VAL A 105 -0.04 -11.36 6.18
C VAL A 105 0.36 -12.26 5.01
N LEU A 106 -0.44 -12.26 3.95
CA LEU A 106 -0.23 -13.10 2.78
C LEU A 106 0.50 -12.32 1.70
N ASP A 107 1.60 -12.87 1.17
CA ASP A 107 2.20 -12.35 -0.05
C ASP A 107 1.38 -12.76 -1.29
N GLY A 108 1.75 -12.26 -2.47
CA GLY A 108 0.98 -12.53 -3.69
C GLY A 108 0.90 -14.02 -4.03
N GLU A 109 1.97 -14.76 -3.76
CA GLU A 109 2.02 -16.22 -3.93
C GLU A 109 1.11 -16.93 -2.92
N GLY A 110 1.13 -16.51 -1.65
CA GLY A 110 0.23 -17.00 -0.61
C GLY A 110 -1.23 -16.73 -0.90
N ILE A 111 -1.58 -15.56 -1.44
CA ILE A 111 -2.94 -15.23 -1.89
C ILE A 111 -3.37 -16.20 -3.01
N ILE A 112 -2.56 -16.33 -4.06
CA ILE A 112 -2.87 -17.21 -5.22
C ILE A 112 -3.04 -18.65 -4.76
N LYS A 113 -2.12 -19.16 -3.93
CA LYS A 113 -2.17 -20.52 -3.40
C LYS A 113 -3.45 -20.77 -2.59
N LYS A 114 -3.89 -19.77 -1.81
CA LYS A 114 -5.16 -19.85 -1.07
C LYS A 114 -6.38 -19.86 -1.97
N LEU A 115 -6.37 -19.07 -3.04
CA LEU A 115 -7.46 -19.03 -4.02
C LEU A 115 -7.47 -20.24 -4.99
N GLN A 116 -6.36 -20.94 -5.15
CA GLN A 116 -6.23 -22.10 -6.06
C GLN A 116 -6.28 -23.47 -5.36
N GLY A 117 -6.50 -23.53 -4.04
CA GLY A 117 -6.76 -24.83 -3.41
C GLY A 117 -6.71 -24.90 -1.90
N GLU A 118 -6.02 -23.99 -1.19
CA GLU A 118 -5.94 -24.12 0.28
C GLU A 118 -7.22 -23.64 0.99
N VAL A 119 -7.87 -22.60 0.46
CA VAL A 119 -9.07 -21.99 1.06
C VAL A 119 -10.23 -21.97 0.08
N ILE A 120 -9.96 -21.64 -1.18
CA ILE A 120 -10.93 -21.65 -2.26
C ILE A 120 -10.29 -22.38 -3.44
N LYS A 121 -11.10 -22.97 -4.32
CA LYS A 121 -10.69 -23.42 -5.64
C LYS A 121 -11.38 -22.55 -6.68
N VAL A 122 -10.71 -21.47 -7.08
CA VAL A 122 -11.17 -20.55 -8.12
C VAL A 122 -10.59 -21.00 -9.47
N PRO A 123 -11.39 -21.00 -10.56
CA PRO A 123 -10.90 -21.38 -11.88
C PRO A 123 -9.76 -20.45 -12.32
N SER A 124 -8.78 -21.00 -13.04
CA SER A 124 -7.69 -20.22 -13.65
C SER A 124 -7.15 -20.92 -14.90
N ASN A 125 -6.25 -20.28 -15.62
CA ASN A 125 -5.58 -20.86 -16.80
C ASN A 125 -4.88 -22.19 -16.47
N ASN A 126 -4.38 -22.31 -15.24
CA ASN A 126 -3.65 -23.50 -14.76
C ASN A 126 -4.54 -24.51 -14.03
N LEU A 127 -5.75 -24.10 -13.61
CA LEU A 127 -6.66 -24.94 -12.83
C LEU A 127 -8.06 -24.89 -13.46
N LYS A 128 -8.37 -25.91 -14.25
CA LYS A 128 -9.71 -26.11 -14.81
C LYS A 128 -10.64 -26.67 -13.75
N ILE A 129 -11.64 -25.88 -13.37
CA ILE A 129 -12.63 -26.27 -12.37
C ILE A 129 -13.96 -26.52 -13.05
N THR A 130 -14.51 -27.72 -12.85
CA THR A 130 -15.88 -28.05 -13.20
C THR A 130 -16.70 -28.01 -11.90
N PRO A 131 -17.67 -27.08 -11.77
CA PRO A 131 -18.49 -26.98 -10.58
C PRO A 131 -19.12 -28.31 -10.21
N GLY A 132 -18.88 -28.77 -8.99
CA GLY A 132 -19.39 -30.02 -8.42
C GLY A 132 -18.48 -31.22 -8.60
N VAL A 133 -17.46 -31.13 -9.45
CA VAL A 133 -16.57 -32.25 -9.76
C VAL A 133 -15.25 -32.11 -9.00
N ASN A 134 -14.53 -30.99 -9.18
CA ASN A 134 -13.19 -30.81 -8.62
C ASN A 134 -12.99 -29.47 -7.87
N ASP A 135 -14.08 -28.73 -7.62
CA ASP A 135 -14.13 -27.46 -6.87
C ASP A 135 -14.11 -27.62 -5.34
N TRP A 136 -14.05 -28.86 -4.84
CA TRP A 136 -14.05 -29.18 -3.41
C TRP A 136 -12.68 -28.97 -2.75
N VAL A 137 -12.63 -28.19 -1.68
CA VAL A 137 -11.49 -28.02 -0.77
C VAL A 137 -11.61 -29.02 0.36
N SER A 138 -10.57 -29.82 0.56
CA SER A 138 -10.52 -30.81 1.65
C SER A 138 -10.12 -30.14 2.97
N LEU A 139 -10.81 -30.50 4.04
CA LEU A 139 -10.43 -30.15 5.41
C LEU A 139 -9.65 -31.32 6.02
N GLU A 140 -10.35 -32.20 6.74
CA GLU A 140 -9.86 -33.39 7.43
C GLU A 140 -10.88 -34.52 7.26
N GLU A 141 -10.46 -35.78 7.39
CA GLU A 141 -11.36 -36.95 7.53
C GLU A 141 -12.63 -36.91 6.68
N LYS A 142 -12.48 -37.01 5.35
CA LYS A 142 -13.63 -37.05 4.43
C LYS A 142 -14.51 -35.79 4.45
N LYS A 143 -14.12 -34.68 5.07
CA LYS A 143 -14.89 -33.43 5.05
C LYS A 143 -14.38 -32.53 3.94
N GLU A 144 -15.31 -32.06 3.11
CA GLU A 144 -14.99 -31.19 1.99
C GLU A 144 -15.99 -30.04 1.93
N TYR A 145 -15.53 -28.83 1.59
CA TYR A 145 -16.39 -27.69 1.31
C TYR A 145 -16.06 -27.08 -0.04
N ARG A 146 -16.95 -26.27 -0.57
CA ARG A 146 -16.71 -25.50 -1.78
C ARG A 146 -17.42 -24.16 -1.73
N LEU A 147 -16.86 -23.20 -2.46
CA LEU A 147 -17.54 -21.96 -2.79
C LEU A 147 -18.63 -22.25 -3.84
N VAL A 148 -19.86 -21.83 -3.55
CA VAL A 148 -20.96 -21.88 -4.54
C VAL A 148 -21.05 -20.55 -5.26
N SER A 149 -21.07 -19.45 -4.51
CA SER A 149 -21.13 -18.09 -5.08
C SER A 149 -20.60 -17.05 -4.10
N TYR A 150 -20.12 -15.94 -4.67
CA TYR A 150 -19.79 -14.73 -3.94
C TYR A 150 -20.34 -13.52 -4.69
N ASN A 151 -20.97 -12.58 -3.98
CA ASN A 151 -21.47 -11.35 -4.56
C ASN A 151 -21.29 -10.19 -3.58
N HIS A 152 -20.63 -9.12 -4.02
CA HIS A 152 -20.47 -7.87 -3.28
C HIS A 152 -21.20 -6.74 -4.01
N ASN A 153 -22.06 -6.03 -3.27
CA ASN A 153 -22.70 -4.83 -3.75
C ASN A 153 -21.90 -3.59 -3.26
N PRO A 154 -21.20 -2.87 -4.15
CA PRO A 154 -20.38 -1.73 -3.75
C PRO A 154 -21.19 -0.50 -3.29
N ILE A 155 -22.49 -0.44 -3.62
CA ILE A 155 -23.38 0.65 -3.22
C ILE A 155 -23.85 0.44 -1.79
N THR A 156 -24.37 -0.75 -1.48
CA THR A 156 -24.84 -1.07 -0.11
C THR A 156 -23.72 -1.54 0.81
N LYS A 157 -22.53 -1.75 0.27
CA LYS A 157 -21.35 -2.34 0.94
C LYS A 157 -21.61 -3.73 1.54
N LYS A 158 -22.66 -4.42 1.07
CA LYS A 158 -23.08 -5.75 1.54
C LYS A 158 -22.47 -6.83 0.67
N SER A 159 -22.01 -7.89 1.31
CA SER A 159 -21.47 -9.08 0.67
C SER A 159 -22.24 -10.32 1.08
N ILE A 160 -22.51 -11.19 0.10
CA ILE A 160 -23.18 -12.47 0.28
C ILE A 160 -22.20 -13.56 -0.14
N LEU A 161 -21.93 -14.48 0.78
CA LEU A 161 -21.05 -15.64 0.57
C LEU A 161 -21.87 -16.91 0.74
N VAL A 162 -21.83 -17.79 -0.26
CA VAL A 162 -22.54 -19.08 -0.23
C VAL A 162 -21.54 -20.21 -0.29
N ILE A 163 -21.52 -21.04 0.75
CA ILE A 163 -20.62 -22.18 0.92
C ILE A 163 -21.44 -23.46 1.04
N GLN A 164 -20.96 -24.52 0.39
CA GLN A 164 -21.53 -25.84 0.52
C GLN A 164 -20.52 -26.78 1.18
N GLY A 165 -20.95 -27.52 2.18
CA GLY A 165 -20.17 -28.55 2.86
C GLY A 165 -20.73 -29.94 2.53
N LYS A 166 -19.86 -30.96 2.55
CA LYS A 166 -20.25 -32.35 2.44
C LYS A 166 -19.33 -33.30 3.23
N ILE A 167 -19.84 -34.51 3.44
CA ILE A 167 -19.05 -35.66 3.87
C ILE A 167 -18.80 -36.57 2.65
N LYS A 168 -17.52 -36.72 2.29
CA LYS A 168 -17.00 -37.55 1.20
C LYS A 168 -17.48 -39.00 1.36
N ASP A 169 -17.70 -39.64 0.22
CA ASP A 169 -18.31 -40.97 0.07
C ASP A 169 -19.82 -41.04 0.42
N ASN A 170 -20.46 -39.90 0.74
CA ASN A 170 -21.89 -39.85 0.97
C ASN A 170 -22.55 -38.65 0.27
N ILE A 171 -23.15 -38.93 -0.88
CA ILE A 171 -23.86 -37.93 -1.70
C ILE A 171 -25.10 -37.33 -1.03
N ALA A 172 -25.66 -37.99 0.00
CA ALA A 172 -26.81 -37.48 0.75
C ALA A 172 -26.40 -36.50 1.86
N SER A 173 -25.11 -36.39 2.16
CA SER A 173 -24.58 -35.51 3.22
C SER A 173 -24.06 -34.22 2.62
N ILE A 174 -24.96 -33.36 2.15
CA ILE A 174 -24.59 -32.04 1.62
C ILE A 174 -25.46 -30.99 2.34
N ALA A 175 -24.84 -29.90 2.77
CA ALA A 175 -25.52 -28.75 3.33
C ALA A 175 -24.96 -27.46 2.73
N GLN A 176 -25.80 -26.43 2.57
CA GLN A 176 -25.40 -25.14 2.03
C GLN A 176 -25.77 -24.02 3.00
N VAL A 177 -24.84 -23.10 3.19
CA VAL A 177 -24.96 -21.94 4.05
C VAL A 177 -24.72 -20.68 3.23
N GLU A 178 -25.60 -19.71 3.42
CA GLU A 178 -25.45 -18.33 2.95
C GLU A 178 -25.19 -17.44 4.16
N VAL A 179 -24.16 -16.61 4.06
CA VAL A 179 -23.84 -15.59 5.07
C VAL A 179 -23.81 -14.21 4.43
N THR A 180 -24.28 -13.22 5.19
CA THR A 180 -24.23 -11.80 4.81
C THR A 180 -23.36 -11.01 5.78
N PHE A 181 -22.46 -10.19 5.26
CA PHE A 181 -21.61 -9.29 6.04
C PHE A 181 -21.36 -7.99 5.27
N ASP A 182 -20.96 -6.95 5.97
CA ASP A 182 -20.67 -5.64 5.41
C ASP A 182 -19.16 -5.43 5.29
N ILE A 183 -18.74 -4.64 4.29
CA ILE A 183 -17.37 -4.17 4.15
C ILE A 183 -17.34 -2.69 4.54
N ILE A 184 -16.65 -2.40 5.63
CA ILE A 184 -16.48 -1.05 6.15
C ILE A 184 -15.20 -0.47 5.56
N GLU A 185 -15.35 0.60 4.79
CA GLU A 185 -14.26 1.38 4.21
C GLU A 185 -13.90 2.51 5.17
N TYR A 186 -12.63 2.59 5.56
CA TYR A 186 -12.09 3.67 6.38
C TYR A 186 -11.16 4.51 5.51
N ASN A 187 -11.53 5.77 5.36
CA ASN A 187 -10.68 6.79 4.79
C ASN A 187 -9.83 7.35 5.93
N ILE A 188 -8.59 6.90 6.04
CA ILE A 188 -7.67 7.44 7.03
C ILE A 188 -7.07 8.70 6.44
N ASP A 189 -7.48 9.86 6.99
CA ASP A 189 -6.86 11.14 6.70
C ASP A 189 -5.43 11.17 7.25
N LYS A 190 -4.45 11.09 6.35
CA LYS A 190 -3.02 11.14 6.71
C LYS A 190 -2.47 12.56 6.78
N THR A 191 -3.26 13.61 6.62
CA THR A 191 -2.77 15.00 6.67
C THR A 191 -2.06 15.34 7.99
N LYS A 192 -2.47 14.70 9.10
CA LYS A 192 -1.86 14.84 10.44
C LYS A 192 -0.75 13.82 10.72
N GLU A 193 -0.50 12.88 9.81
CA GLU A 193 0.60 11.94 9.95
C GLU A 193 1.92 12.66 9.63
N LYS A 194 2.91 12.51 10.53
CA LYS A 194 4.25 13.07 10.34
C LYS A 194 4.86 12.53 9.04
N VAL A 195 5.46 13.39 8.24
CA VAL A 195 6.19 12.93 7.06
C VAL A 195 7.45 12.15 7.46
N PRO A 196 7.90 11.21 6.62
CA PRO A 196 9.23 10.64 6.80
C PRO A 196 10.30 11.73 6.58
N ALA A 197 11.43 11.66 7.27
CA ALA A 197 12.61 12.46 6.97
C ALA A 197 13.06 12.23 5.52
N ILE A 198 13.01 10.97 5.09
CA ILE A 198 13.43 10.55 3.75
C ILE A 198 12.37 9.61 3.16
N TRP A 199 11.93 9.86 1.94
CA TRP A 199 11.16 8.89 1.15
C TRP A 199 11.90 8.61 -0.16
N ILE A 200 12.37 7.38 -0.34
CA ILE A 200 13.18 6.99 -1.52
C ILE A 200 12.65 5.74 -2.20
N THR A 201 13.10 5.47 -3.41
CA THR A 201 12.89 4.18 -4.07
C THR A 201 14.01 3.22 -3.73
N ASP A 202 13.71 1.93 -3.77
CA ASP A 202 14.70 0.87 -3.60
C ASP A 202 15.57 0.71 -4.85
N SER A 203 16.56 1.59 -5.03
CA SER A 203 17.38 1.65 -6.25
C SER A 203 18.88 1.79 -5.97
N GLY A 204 19.40 1.13 -4.93
CA GLY A 204 20.83 1.16 -4.61
C GLY A 204 21.26 2.30 -3.68
N ASN A 205 20.46 2.59 -2.64
CA ASN A 205 20.70 3.64 -1.65
C ASN A 205 21.95 3.44 -0.78
N ASN A 206 22.77 4.46 -0.60
CA ASN A 206 23.87 4.45 0.35
C ASN A 206 23.65 5.53 1.40
N PHE A 207 23.51 5.11 2.67
CA PHE A 207 23.30 6.00 3.82
C PHE A 207 24.61 6.44 4.49
N GLY A 208 25.74 5.77 4.19
CA GLY A 208 27.05 6.10 4.75
C GLY A 208 27.01 6.19 6.28
N ASN A 209 27.63 7.24 6.83
CA ASN A 209 27.61 7.52 8.27
C ASN A 209 26.59 8.61 8.64
N ASN A 210 25.62 8.90 7.77
CA ASN A 210 24.67 9.98 8.02
C ASN A 210 23.67 9.59 9.10
N GLN A 211 23.29 10.56 9.91
CA GLN A 211 22.29 10.38 10.95
C GLN A 211 20.94 10.91 10.45
N ILE A 212 19.88 10.19 10.76
CA ILE A 212 18.52 10.53 10.35
C ILE A 212 17.66 10.53 11.59
N SER A 213 17.27 11.73 12.02
CA SER A 213 16.32 11.99 13.09
C SER A 213 14.91 11.98 12.51
N GLY A 214 14.40 10.79 12.21
CA GLY A 214 13.05 10.63 11.65
C GLY A 214 12.86 9.31 10.93
N ASN A 215 11.66 9.12 10.38
CA ASN A 215 11.35 7.91 9.65
C ASN A 215 11.97 7.93 8.25
N VAL A 216 12.48 6.80 7.79
CA VAL A 216 12.90 6.57 6.41
C VAL A 216 11.87 5.66 5.75
N LYS A 217 11.34 6.08 4.62
CA LYS A 217 10.37 5.31 3.83
C LYS A 217 11.01 4.89 2.52
N ILE A 218 10.97 3.60 2.22
CA ILE A 218 11.57 3.04 1.02
C ILE A 218 10.48 2.34 0.22
N TYR A 219 10.15 2.91 -0.94
CA TYR A 219 9.28 2.27 -1.90
C TYR A 219 9.98 1.03 -2.48
N SER A 220 9.43 -0.14 -2.23
CA SER A 220 9.80 -1.39 -2.89
C SER A 220 8.54 -2.12 -3.36
N PRO A 221 8.40 -2.38 -4.68
CA PRO A 221 7.26 -3.15 -5.19
C PRO A 221 7.24 -4.59 -4.65
N THR A 222 8.40 -5.12 -4.25
CA THR A 222 8.55 -6.50 -3.76
C THR A 222 8.49 -6.62 -2.25
N CYS A 223 8.36 -5.50 -1.51
CA CYS A 223 8.52 -5.47 -0.05
C CYS A 223 9.86 -6.01 0.46
N LYS A 224 10.87 -6.06 -0.41
CA LYS A 224 12.24 -6.43 -0.10
C LYS A 224 13.12 -5.31 -0.62
N THR A 225 14.07 -4.83 0.16
CA THR A 225 15.06 -3.90 -0.39
C THR A 225 16.07 -4.69 -1.23
N LEU A 226 16.47 -4.17 -2.38
CA LEU A 226 17.62 -4.63 -3.18
C LEU A 226 18.89 -4.62 -2.34
N GLN A 227 18.92 -3.78 -1.31
CA GLN A 227 19.98 -3.65 -0.33
C GLN A 227 19.64 -4.27 1.04
N ALA A 228 18.70 -5.22 1.03
CA ALA A 228 18.49 -6.30 2.00
C ALA A 228 19.61 -6.52 3.01
N MET A 229 20.85 -6.63 2.51
CA MET A 229 21.89 -7.33 3.21
C MET A 229 23.23 -6.69 2.85
N GLY A 230 23.83 -5.96 3.80
CA GLY A 230 25.30 -6.01 3.91
C GLY A 230 25.74 -7.47 4.05
N GLN A 231 27.05 -7.76 4.02
CA GLN A 231 27.52 -9.11 4.32
C GLN A 231 26.84 -9.61 5.62
N ASN A 232 26.12 -10.75 5.54
CA ASN A 232 25.37 -11.39 6.63
C ASN A 232 23.96 -10.84 6.98
N ASN A 233 23.15 -10.39 6.02
CA ASN A 233 21.72 -10.09 6.24
C ASN A 233 21.42 -8.97 7.24
N LYS A 234 22.39 -8.07 7.50
CA LYS A 234 22.15 -6.84 8.27
C LYS A 234 21.79 -5.69 7.32
N PRO A 235 20.78 -4.86 7.64
CA PRO A 235 20.51 -3.66 6.87
C PRO A 235 21.73 -2.73 6.86
N LEU A 236 22.03 -2.13 5.70
CA LEU A 236 23.13 -1.16 5.53
C LEU A 236 22.92 0.16 6.30
N LEU A 237 21.71 0.43 6.79
CA LEU A 237 21.53 1.32 7.94
C LEU A 237 21.86 0.51 9.20
N ASN A 238 22.99 0.82 9.83
CA ASN A 238 23.17 0.43 11.22
C ASN A 238 22.07 1.16 12.03
N ALA A 239 21.60 0.55 13.12
CA ALA A 239 20.69 1.23 14.05
C ALA A 239 21.23 2.61 14.47
N ASP A 240 22.56 2.78 14.40
CA ASP A 240 23.30 4.02 14.68
C ASP A 240 23.01 5.17 13.70
N ASN A 241 22.58 4.87 12.47
CA ASN A 241 22.18 5.90 11.49
C ASN A 241 20.80 6.49 11.80
N LEU A 242 19.93 5.77 12.54
CA LEU A 242 18.61 6.27 12.94
C LEU A 242 18.69 6.78 14.38
N ILE A 243 18.53 8.09 14.55
CA ILE A 243 18.54 8.71 15.87
C ILE A 243 17.13 9.14 16.27
N ASN A 244 16.94 9.49 17.55
CA ASN A 244 15.69 10.03 18.09
C ASN A 244 14.43 9.19 17.78
N GLY A 245 14.57 7.87 17.73
CA GLY A 245 13.46 6.95 17.51
C GLY A 245 13.00 6.81 16.06
N GLY A 246 13.81 7.25 15.09
CA GLY A 246 13.58 7.02 13.66
C GLY A 246 13.43 5.55 13.32
N LYS A 247 12.56 5.24 12.35
CA LYS A 247 12.29 3.87 11.88
C LYS A 247 12.39 3.78 10.37
N ILE A 248 12.81 2.62 9.85
CA ILE A 248 12.74 2.31 8.43
C ILE A 248 11.42 1.59 8.13
N TYR A 249 10.68 2.13 7.18
CA TYR A 249 9.52 1.53 6.57
C TYR A 249 9.90 1.14 5.16
N ILE A 250 9.80 -0.14 4.85
CA ILE A 250 9.71 -0.56 3.46
C ILE A 250 8.21 -0.61 3.18
N ASP A 251 7.78 -0.07 2.06
CA ASP A 251 6.41 -0.22 1.62
C ASP A 251 6.24 -0.17 0.11
N LYS A 252 5.04 -0.53 -0.34
CA LYS A 252 4.61 -0.42 -1.73
C LYS A 252 3.99 0.95 -2.03
N GLN A 253 4.01 1.90 -1.09
CA GLN A 253 3.45 3.21 -1.35
C GLN A 253 4.39 3.97 -2.28
N LEU A 254 3.90 4.29 -3.47
CA LEU A 254 4.58 5.22 -4.35
C LEU A 254 4.63 6.59 -3.70
N MET A 255 5.73 7.31 -3.89
CA MET A 255 5.76 8.74 -3.61
C MET A 255 4.62 9.41 -4.39
N PRO A 256 3.88 10.35 -3.78
CA PRO A 256 2.89 11.14 -4.49
C PRO A 256 3.53 11.79 -5.72
N GLN A 257 2.77 12.02 -6.78
CA GLN A 257 3.27 12.86 -7.87
C GLN A 257 3.47 14.29 -7.36
N THR A 258 4.54 14.93 -7.82
CA THR A 258 4.74 16.38 -7.63
C THR A 258 3.48 17.13 -8.09
N PRO A 259 3.10 18.26 -7.48
CA PRO A 259 1.93 19.04 -7.89
C PRO A 259 2.15 19.66 -9.27
N ASP A 260 1.08 20.04 -9.95
CA ASP A 260 1.21 20.88 -11.14
C ASP A 260 1.54 22.32 -10.69
N LYS A 261 2.23 23.07 -11.55
CA LYS A 261 2.44 24.50 -11.30
C LYS A 261 1.13 25.27 -11.54
N PRO A 262 0.82 26.34 -10.79
CA PRO A 262 -0.32 27.18 -11.11
C PRO A 262 -0.08 27.90 -12.44
N ASP A 263 -1.14 28.07 -13.24
CA ASP A 263 -1.04 28.69 -14.56
C ASP A 263 -0.88 30.22 -14.47
N ASP A 264 -1.61 30.87 -13.56
CA ASP A 264 -1.74 32.34 -13.55
C ASP A 264 -0.90 33.06 -12.47
N SER A 265 -0.39 32.33 -11.46
CA SER A 265 0.27 32.92 -10.29
C SER A 265 1.74 32.53 -10.12
N ILE A 266 2.37 31.96 -11.16
CA ILE A 266 3.78 31.58 -11.10
C ILE A 266 4.70 32.70 -11.57
N LEU A 267 5.70 33.02 -10.75
CA LEU A 267 6.73 34.00 -11.03
C LEU A 267 7.98 33.33 -11.61
N ASN A 268 8.38 33.72 -12.81
CA ASN A 268 9.54 33.14 -13.48
C ASN A 268 10.83 33.82 -13.00
N ILE A 269 11.74 33.04 -12.42
CA ILE A 269 13.09 33.53 -12.10
C ILE A 269 13.95 33.43 -13.37
N ALA A 270 14.49 34.57 -13.82
CA ALA A 270 15.22 34.65 -15.08
C ALA A 270 16.55 33.87 -15.09
N SER A 271 17.16 33.67 -13.92
CA SER A 271 18.47 33.04 -13.77
C SER A 271 18.51 32.07 -12.58
N ALA A 272 19.55 31.24 -12.55
CA ALA A 272 19.85 30.42 -11.39
C ALA A 272 20.00 31.24 -10.10
N ILE A 273 19.59 30.68 -8.97
CA ILE A 273 19.85 31.28 -7.65
C ILE A 273 21.27 30.89 -7.24
N THR A 274 22.21 31.80 -7.44
CA THR A 274 23.65 31.59 -7.19
C THR A 274 24.25 32.60 -6.24
N GLU A 275 23.44 33.41 -5.57
CA GLU A 275 23.88 34.47 -4.68
C GLU A 275 22.87 34.70 -3.55
N MET A 276 23.24 35.57 -2.61
CA MET A 276 22.38 35.88 -1.48
C MET A 276 21.04 36.45 -1.95
N THR A 277 19.94 35.79 -1.58
CA THR A 277 18.60 36.11 -2.08
C THR A 277 17.57 35.98 -0.96
N THR A 278 16.60 36.89 -0.89
CA THR A 278 15.47 36.81 0.04
C THR A 278 14.16 36.63 -0.72
N PHE A 279 13.30 35.73 -0.25
CA PHE A 279 11.96 35.49 -0.80
C PHE A 279 10.85 35.92 0.18
N PRO A 280 9.72 36.46 -0.31
CA PRO A 280 9.42 36.75 -1.72
C PRO A 280 10.36 37.82 -2.31
N LEU A 281 10.62 37.76 -3.61
CA LEU A 281 11.60 38.64 -4.27
C LEU A 281 11.14 40.10 -4.25
N ASN A 282 9.84 40.32 -4.45
CA ASN A 282 9.23 41.63 -4.34
C ASN A 282 8.05 41.58 -3.37
N ILE A 283 7.85 42.67 -2.65
CA ILE A 283 6.67 42.84 -1.79
C ILE A 283 5.35 42.87 -2.57
N THR A 284 5.42 43.10 -3.88
CA THR A 284 4.28 43.12 -4.81
C THR A 284 4.00 41.78 -5.46
N ASP A 285 4.81 40.74 -5.16
CA ASP A 285 4.51 39.39 -5.62
C ASP A 285 3.13 39.00 -5.07
N GLU A 286 2.29 38.35 -5.88
CA GLU A 286 0.96 37.92 -5.44
C GLU A 286 1.01 36.47 -4.96
N LYS A 287 0.41 36.23 -3.79
CA LYS A 287 0.20 34.88 -3.25
C LYS A 287 -1.08 34.27 -3.83
N ASP A 288 -1.13 32.95 -3.87
CA ASP A 288 -2.36 32.22 -4.21
C ASP A 288 -3.43 32.29 -3.10
N SER A 289 -4.55 31.60 -3.31
CA SER A 289 -5.66 31.54 -2.35
C SER A 289 -5.29 30.88 -1.01
N ASP A 290 -4.26 30.02 -0.99
CA ASP A 290 -3.77 29.30 0.20
C ASP A 290 -2.60 30.03 0.89
N GLY A 291 -2.18 31.16 0.31
CA GLY A 291 -1.15 32.06 0.81
C GLY A 291 0.28 31.70 0.38
N TYR A 292 0.45 30.90 -0.67
CA TYR A 292 1.75 30.53 -1.22
C TYR A 292 2.19 31.46 -2.34
N TYR A 293 3.47 31.82 -2.34
CA TYR A 293 4.15 32.43 -3.49
C TYR A 293 4.80 31.32 -4.32
N HIS A 294 4.57 31.33 -5.62
CA HIS A 294 5.00 30.28 -6.54
C HIS A 294 6.08 30.80 -7.47
N TYR A 295 7.22 30.13 -7.52
CA TYR A 295 8.35 30.52 -8.37
C TYR A 295 8.77 29.37 -9.28
N LEU A 296 8.92 29.65 -10.58
CA LEU A 296 9.61 28.77 -11.51
C LEU A 296 11.09 29.09 -11.45
N VAL A 297 11.89 28.17 -10.92
CA VAL A 297 13.31 28.38 -10.61
C VAL A 297 14.17 27.52 -11.53
N PRO A 298 15.09 28.10 -12.32
CA PRO A 298 15.96 27.31 -13.20
C PRO A 298 16.80 26.28 -12.44
N ASN A 299 17.63 26.72 -11.49
CA ASN A 299 18.34 25.87 -10.53
C ASN A 299 18.68 26.67 -9.27
N VAL A 300 19.10 25.96 -8.21
CA VAL A 300 19.64 26.55 -6.99
C VAL A 300 21.07 26.05 -6.83
N THR A 301 22.06 26.94 -6.80
CA THR A 301 23.46 26.59 -6.61
C THR A 301 24.12 27.57 -5.64
N LEU A 302 24.05 27.26 -4.35
CA LEU A 302 24.64 28.08 -3.28
C LEU A 302 26.00 27.55 -2.86
N SER A 303 27.01 28.41 -2.87
CA SER A 303 28.38 28.09 -2.43
C SER A 303 29.05 29.32 -1.81
N ASN A 304 30.21 29.16 -1.19
CA ASN A 304 31.00 30.29 -0.67
C ASN A 304 30.22 31.19 0.33
N ASN A 305 29.53 30.57 1.29
CA ASN A 305 28.86 31.26 2.41
C ASN A 305 27.70 32.14 1.96
N GLN A 306 27.00 31.71 0.91
CA GLN A 306 25.79 32.38 0.44
C GLN A 306 24.59 31.99 1.29
N THR A 307 23.64 32.92 1.42
CA THR A 307 22.43 32.70 2.22
C THR A 307 21.18 32.91 1.36
N LEU A 308 20.29 31.92 1.35
CA LEU A 308 18.92 32.10 0.87
C LEU A 308 18.02 32.27 2.08
N THR A 309 17.24 33.36 2.11
CA THR A 309 16.36 33.68 3.23
C THR A 309 14.90 33.64 2.80
N ILE A 310 14.05 32.99 3.59
CA ILE A 310 12.60 33.09 3.48
C ILE A 310 12.12 34.07 4.54
N ALA A 311 11.41 35.13 4.14
CA ALA A 311 10.87 36.12 5.06
C ALA A 311 9.89 35.48 6.06
N ALA A 312 9.75 36.08 7.25
CA ALA A 312 8.80 35.62 8.26
C ALA A 312 7.35 35.64 7.74
N ASP A 313 6.50 34.75 8.27
CA ASP A 313 5.10 34.59 7.88
C ASP A 313 4.84 34.39 6.37
N THR A 314 5.80 33.78 5.65
CA THR A 314 5.66 33.52 4.21
C THR A 314 5.72 32.03 3.87
N LYS A 315 4.95 31.63 2.86
CA LYS A 315 4.96 30.27 2.31
C LYS A 315 5.44 30.33 0.87
N ILE A 316 6.51 29.63 0.54
CA ILE A 316 7.16 29.69 -0.76
C ILE A 316 7.18 28.30 -1.40
N VAL A 317 6.83 28.22 -2.68
CA VAL A 317 6.94 27.01 -3.50
C VAL A 317 7.89 27.28 -4.66
N PHE A 318 8.94 26.47 -4.78
CA PHE A 318 9.82 26.43 -5.94
C PHE A 318 9.46 25.25 -6.82
N TYR A 319 9.16 25.54 -8.09
CA TYR A 319 9.10 24.57 -9.18
C TYR A 319 10.47 24.59 -9.85
N LEU A 320 11.32 23.63 -9.49
CA LEU A 320 12.72 23.62 -9.88
C LEU A 320 12.88 22.94 -11.24
N GLN A 321 13.52 23.59 -12.21
CA GLN A 321 13.68 23.06 -13.58
C GLN A 321 14.95 22.23 -13.79
N ASP A 322 15.89 22.26 -12.86
CA ASP A 322 17.18 21.55 -12.95
C ASP A 322 17.62 21.17 -11.52
N ASP A 323 18.92 21.04 -11.24
CA ASP A 323 19.46 20.53 -9.99
C ASP A 323 19.38 21.53 -8.81
N PHE A 324 19.36 20.96 -7.60
CA PHE A 324 19.51 21.70 -6.35
C PHE A 324 20.88 21.39 -5.74
N ASN A 325 21.71 22.41 -5.51
CA ASN A 325 23.04 22.27 -4.95
C ASN A 325 23.28 23.33 -3.86
N ILE A 326 23.60 22.89 -2.65
CA ILE A 326 24.08 23.73 -1.55
C ILE A 326 25.40 23.17 -1.00
N GLY A 327 26.39 24.03 -0.82
CA GLY A 327 27.73 23.62 -0.38
C GLY A 327 28.48 24.70 0.40
N GLY A 328 29.67 24.35 0.91
CA GLY A 328 30.49 25.26 1.74
C GLY A 328 29.83 25.51 3.11
N ASP A 329 29.86 26.75 3.58
CA ASP A 329 29.11 27.21 4.77
C ASP A 329 27.87 28.02 4.36
N SER A 330 27.24 27.66 3.24
CA SER A 330 26.01 28.31 2.76
C SER A 330 24.79 27.94 3.62
N GLU A 331 23.80 28.81 3.70
CA GLU A 331 22.66 28.64 4.60
C GLU A 331 21.32 28.89 3.89
N ILE A 332 20.29 28.13 4.26
CA ILE A 332 18.89 28.41 3.93
C ILE A 332 18.14 28.74 5.22
N VAL A 333 17.88 30.03 5.44
CA VAL A 333 17.23 30.56 6.64
C VAL A 333 15.72 30.56 6.43
N ILE A 334 15.01 29.75 7.22
CA ILE A 334 13.54 29.65 7.19
C ILE A 334 13.03 29.82 8.62
N PRO A 335 12.35 30.93 8.95
CA PRO A 335 11.68 31.12 10.23
C PRO A 335 10.65 30.02 10.51
N ASP A 336 10.40 29.68 11.77
CA ASP A 336 9.41 28.65 12.15
C ASP A 336 7.97 29.01 11.73
N THR A 337 7.70 30.29 11.46
CA THR A 337 6.43 30.81 10.93
C THR A 337 6.29 30.66 9.41
N SER A 338 7.35 30.22 8.73
CA SER A 338 7.47 30.21 7.29
C SER A 338 7.66 28.79 6.76
N ASN A 339 7.48 28.62 5.45
CA ASN A 339 7.60 27.32 4.80
C ASN A 339 8.25 27.45 3.42
N LEU A 340 9.15 26.52 3.10
CA LEU A 340 9.71 26.36 1.75
C LEU A 340 9.46 24.95 1.25
N GLN A 341 8.81 24.85 0.09
CA GLN A 341 8.59 23.61 -0.64
C GLN A 341 9.32 23.68 -1.97
N ILE A 342 10.05 22.63 -2.33
CA ILE A 342 10.76 22.52 -3.59
C ILE A 342 10.24 21.27 -4.29
N TYR A 343 9.67 21.45 -5.47
CA TYR A 343 9.24 20.37 -6.34
C TYR A 343 10.18 20.30 -7.54
N GLY A 344 10.90 19.18 -7.66
CA GLY A 344 11.80 18.92 -8.79
C GLY A 344 11.02 18.59 -10.07
N ASN A 345 11.56 19.01 -11.20
CA ASN A 345 10.99 18.70 -12.51
C ASN A 345 11.13 17.21 -12.81
N THR A 346 10.05 16.62 -13.31
CA THR A 346 10.01 15.20 -13.72
C THR A 346 9.89 15.11 -15.23
N TYR A 347 10.53 14.11 -15.85
CA TYR A 347 10.47 13.92 -17.30
C TYR A 347 9.69 12.66 -17.67
N ASN A 348 8.67 12.83 -18.51
CA ASN A 348 7.93 11.72 -19.09
C ASN A 348 8.61 11.29 -20.40
N SER A 349 9.44 10.25 -20.34
CA SER A 349 10.18 9.73 -21.51
C SER A 349 9.29 9.26 -22.67
N THR A 350 8.06 8.82 -22.39
CA THR A 350 7.10 8.38 -23.43
C THR A 350 6.53 9.56 -24.19
N LYS A 351 6.20 10.64 -23.47
CA LYS A 351 5.63 11.86 -24.05
C LYS A 351 6.70 12.86 -24.49
N LYS A 352 7.96 12.68 -24.06
CA LYS A 352 9.08 13.61 -24.23
C LYS A 352 8.75 15.01 -23.71
N ILE A 353 8.15 15.08 -22.53
CA ILE A 353 7.79 16.34 -21.88
C ILE A 353 8.31 16.38 -20.44
N SER A 354 8.92 17.51 -20.09
CA SER A 354 9.17 17.88 -18.69
C SER A 354 7.92 18.49 -18.08
N LYS A 355 7.75 18.35 -16.77
CA LYS A 355 6.55 18.80 -16.07
C LYS A 355 6.46 20.32 -15.90
N TYR A 356 7.57 20.99 -15.62
CA TYR A 356 7.62 22.44 -15.33
C TYR A 356 8.29 23.24 -16.44
N ASP A 357 8.11 22.79 -17.68
CA ASP A 357 8.79 23.32 -18.86
C ASP A 357 10.32 23.24 -18.72
N CYS A 358 11.05 23.56 -19.78
CA CYS A 358 12.50 23.65 -19.75
C CYS A 358 12.96 25.08 -20.04
N PRO A 359 14.11 25.50 -19.49
CA PRO A 359 14.83 26.67 -19.99
C PRO A 359 15.06 26.52 -21.50
N LYS A 360 15.02 27.64 -22.23
CA LYS A 360 15.02 27.70 -23.70
C LYS A 360 16.03 26.71 -24.31
N ASP A 361 15.54 25.93 -25.28
CA ASP A 361 16.25 24.95 -26.11
C ASP A 361 16.60 23.59 -25.46
N ALA A 362 16.40 23.41 -24.16
CA ALA A 362 16.54 22.08 -23.53
C ALA A 362 15.29 21.22 -23.80
N VAL A 363 15.50 20.01 -24.35
CA VAL A 363 14.42 19.03 -24.59
C VAL A 363 14.13 18.21 -23.33
N GLU A 364 15.11 18.08 -22.43
CA GLU A 364 15.03 17.31 -21.20
C GLU A 364 15.68 18.11 -20.06
N CYS A 365 14.91 18.42 -19.01
CA CYS A 365 15.35 19.23 -17.87
C CYS A 365 14.73 18.68 -16.59
N GLN A 366 14.99 17.41 -16.30
CA GLN A 366 14.57 16.82 -15.03
C GLN A 366 15.55 17.23 -13.92
N THR A 367 15.04 17.39 -12.70
CA THR A 367 15.91 17.52 -11.52
C THR A 367 16.57 16.18 -11.26
N ASN A 368 17.86 16.07 -11.56
CA ASN A 368 18.61 14.82 -11.44
C ASN A 368 19.30 14.69 -10.08
N LYS A 369 19.54 15.81 -9.41
CA LYS A 369 20.39 15.86 -8.23
C LYS A 369 19.87 16.83 -7.19
N VAL A 370 19.91 16.37 -5.96
CA VAL A 370 19.78 17.20 -4.76
C VAL A 370 21.05 17.02 -3.95
N LEU A 371 21.90 18.03 -3.95
CA LEU A 371 23.24 17.98 -3.39
C LEU A 371 23.36 18.89 -2.17
N ILE A 372 23.70 18.31 -1.02
CA ILE A 372 23.92 19.04 0.23
C ILE A 372 25.35 18.73 0.70
N ARG A 373 26.23 19.73 0.74
CA ARG A 373 27.64 19.54 1.09
C ARG A 373 28.17 20.54 2.12
N GLY A 374 29.33 20.22 2.68
CA GLY A 374 30.05 21.10 3.60
C GLY A 374 29.34 21.20 4.95
N ASN A 375 29.35 22.41 5.54
CA ASN A 375 28.64 22.72 6.77
C ASN A 375 27.30 23.40 6.49
N ALA A 376 26.73 23.20 5.29
CA ALA A 376 25.48 23.84 4.92
C ALA A 376 24.38 23.56 5.96
N ILE A 377 23.62 24.60 6.29
CA ILE A 377 22.50 24.52 7.24
C ILE A 377 21.22 24.91 6.49
N SER A 378 20.14 24.18 6.75
CA SER A 378 18.82 24.53 6.24
C SER A 378 17.77 24.44 7.32
N GLY A 379 16.93 25.47 7.39
CA GLY A 379 15.68 25.47 8.17
C GLY A 379 14.67 24.48 7.60
N ASN A 380 13.42 24.53 8.09
CA ASN A 380 12.37 23.55 7.75
C ASN A 380 11.99 23.59 6.25
N ILE A 381 12.61 22.71 5.45
CA ILE A 381 12.47 22.64 4.00
C ILE A 381 11.93 21.28 3.53
N PHE A 382 10.99 21.32 2.60
CA PHE A 382 10.52 20.12 1.92
C PHE A 382 11.05 20.06 0.50
N ILE A 383 11.70 18.95 0.14
CA ILE A 383 12.20 18.72 -1.22
C ILE A 383 11.55 17.45 -1.74
N HIS A 384 10.78 17.55 -2.82
CA HIS A 384 10.18 16.44 -3.53
C HIS A 384 10.66 16.45 -4.98
N ALA A 385 11.66 15.61 -5.26
CA ALA A 385 12.31 15.46 -6.55
C ALA A 385 12.45 13.97 -6.88
N PRO A 386 11.38 13.30 -7.35
CA PRO A 386 11.26 11.84 -7.35
C PRO A 386 12.21 11.14 -8.33
N ASP A 387 12.80 11.87 -9.27
CA ASP A 387 13.80 11.38 -10.22
C ASP A 387 15.25 11.65 -9.76
N ALA A 388 15.43 12.44 -8.70
CA ALA A 388 16.74 12.92 -8.27
C ALA A 388 17.51 11.91 -7.40
N VAL A 389 18.84 11.96 -7.51
CA VAL A 389 19.76 11.36 -6.55
C VAL A 389 20.11 12.40 -5.49
N VAL A 390 19.77 12.10 -4.25
CA VAL A 390 20.13 12.93 -3.10
C VAL A 390 21.54 12.56 -2.68
N SER A 391 22.45 13.51 -2.70
CA SER A 391 23.82 13.31 -2.26
C SER A 391 24.18 14.26 -1.15
N VAL A 392 24.52 13.67 -0.01
CA VAL A 392 24.81 14.36 1.24
C VAL A 392 26.28 14.11 1.59
N SER A 393 27.07 15.18 1.70
CA SER A 393 28.51 15.06 1.97
C SER A 393 29.12 16.27 2.67
N GLY A 394 29.42 16.20 3.96
CA GLY A 394 30.24 17.22 4.62
C GLY A 394 30.05 17.33 6.12
N GLY A 395 30.96 18.09 6.76
CA GLY A 395 30.86 18.65 8.10
C GLY A 395 31.00 17.66 9.27
N ASN A 396 32.00 17.85 10.12
CA ASN A 396 32.01 17.28 11.47
C ASN A 396 31.07 18.08 12.39
N ASN A 397 29.87 18.41 11.91
CA ASN A 397 28.90 19.20 12.65
C ASN A 397 28.12 18.29 13.61
N THR A 398 27.93 18.76 14.84
CA THR A 398 27.09 18.11 15.85
C THR A 398 25.62 18.54 15.78
N GLN A 399 25.30 19.58 15.02
CA GLN A 399 23.96 20.11 14.80
C GLN A 399 23.34 19.59 13.50
N SER A 400 22.01 19.53 13.44
CA SER A 400 21.25 19.17 12.24
C SER A 400 21.53 20.12 11.08
N ASN A 401 22.24 19.64 10.06
CA ASN A 401 22.48 20.40 8.83
C ASN A 401 21.21 20.57 7.99
N PHE A 402 20.26 19.64 8.12
CA PHE A 402 19.02 19.67 7.34
C PHE A 402 17.82 19.36 8.22
N LYS A 403 16.90 20.33 8.34
CA LYS A 403 15.60 20.14 9.00
C LYS A 403 14.51 20.11 7.93
N GLY A 404 13.73 19.05 7.87
CA GLY A 404 12.64 18.90 6.91
C GLY A 404 12.50 17.49 6.35
N SER A 405 12.07 17.38 5.10
CA SER A 405 11.82 16.09 4.46
C SER A 405 12.27 16.08 3.01
N ILE A 406 12.93 14.99 2.59
CA ILE A 406 13.44 14.81 1.22
C ILE A 406 12.83 13.56 0.60
N TRP A 407 12.08 13.73 -0.47
CA TRP A 407 11.47 12.65 -1.26
C TRP A 407 12.16 12.59 -2.63
N ALA A 408 12.79 11.46 -2.94
CA ALA A 408 13.66 11.37 -4.11
C ALA A 408 13.79 9.95 -4.66
N LYS A 409 14.48 9.78 -5.79
CA LYS A 409 14.72 8.45 -6.37
C LYS A 409 15.58 7.60 -5.45
N SER A 410 16.73 8.14 -5.05
CA SER A 410 17.71 7.43 -4.24
C SER A 410 18.54 8.36 -3.38
N LEU A 411 19.12 7.81 -2.33
CA LEU A 411 20.12 8.48 -1.50
C LEU A 411 21.51 7.91 -1.82
N ASN A 412 22.50 8.76 -2.07
CA ASN A 412 23.89 8.37 -2.27
C ASN A 412 24.81 9.30 -1.46
N THR A 413 25.21 8.87 -0.28
CA THR A 413 26.01 9.69 0.63
C THR A 413 27.49 9.34 0.66
N SER A 414 28.30 10.32 1.06
CA SER A 414 29.71 10.14 1.41
C SER A 414 29.89 9.71 2.89
N PRO A 415 31.09 9.32 3.36
CA PRO A 415 31.31 8.87 4.75
C PRO A 415 31.21 9.96 5.83
N ASN A 416 30.97 11.22 5.48
CA ASN A 416 30.78 12.28 6.47
C ASN A 416 29.36 12.25 7.04
N THR A 417 29.21 12.69 8.29
CA THR A 417 27.96 12.64 9.05
C THR A 417 27.16 13.93 8.85
N ILE A 418 26.05 13.86 8.15
CA ILE A 418 25.02 14.91 8.18
C ILE A 418 23.79 14.36 8.92
N THR A 419 23.17 15.23 9.70
CA THR A 419 21.90 14.92 10.36
C THR A 419 20.71 15.50 9.58
N ILE A 420 19.79 14.62 9.18
CA ILE A 420 18.49 14.97 8.56
C ILE A 420 17.40 14.80 9.62
N GLU A 421 16.69 15.87 9.95
CA GLU A 421 15.65 15.87 10.96
C GLU A 421 14.26 16.05 10.35
N ALA A 422 13.38 15.05 10.49
CA ALA A 422 12.01 15.15 10.02
C ALA A 422 11.26 16.31 10.69
N SER A 423 10.57 17.11 9.88
CA SER A 423 9.68 18.18 10.35
C SER A 423 8.40 18.19 9.53
N GLY A 424 7.28 18.60 10.15
CA GLY A 424 5.96 18.70 9.52
C GLY A 424 5.18 17.38 9.36
N ASN A 425 3.99 17.51 8.78
CA ASN A 425 3.03 16.45 8.48
C ASN A 425 2.69 16.44 6.99
N TYR A 426 2.07 15.37 6.48
CA TYR A 426 1.72 15.29 5.06
C TYR A 426 0.85 16.46 4.57
N GLY A 427 -0.03 16.99 5.43
CA GLY A 427 -0.87 18.15 5.10
C GLY A 427 -0.08 19.43 4.88
N ASP A 428 1.13 19.55 5.44
CA ASP A 428 1.96 20.75 5.33
C ASP A 428 2.62 20.86 3.95
N TYR A 429 2.78 19.73 3.23
CA TYR A 429 3.63 19.62 2.03
C TYR A 429 2.88 19.21 0.76
N LEU A 430 1.61 18.88 0.89
CA LEU A 430 0.75 18.41 -0.19
C LEU A 430 -0.55 19.20 -0.16
N SER A 431 -0.47 20.53 0.00
CA SER A 431 -1.64 21.41 0.05
C SER A 431 -2.60 21.06 -1.09
N GLY A 432 -3.83 20.66 -0.71
CA GLY A 432 -4.89 20.26 -1.64
C GLY A 432 -4.92 18.78 -2.06
N LYS A 433 -3.89 17.96 -1.76
CA LYS A 433 -3.91 16.51 -2.03
C LYS A 433 -4.11 15.73 -0.73
N ASN A 434 -5.35 15.31 -0.48
CA ASN A 434 -5.64 14.34 0.58
C ASN A 434 -4.92 13.02 0.29
N ILE A 435 -3.93 12.66 1.12
CA ILE A 435 -3.47 11.28 1.18
C ILE A 435 -4.53 10.51 1.98
N ILE A 436 -5.48 9.92 1.26
CA ILE A 436 -6.43 9.00 1.84
C ILE A 436 -5.84 7.60 1.70
N ASP A 437 -5.58 6.95 2.84
CA ASP A 437 -5.30 5.53 2.87
C ASP A 437 -6.62 4.80 3.06
N ASN A 438 -7.11 4.18 1.99
CA ASN A 438 -8.32 3.38 2.05
C ASN A 438 -7.95 2.04 2.70
N THR A 439 -8.42 1.85 3.92
CA THR A 439 -8.33 0.56 4.61
C THR A 439 -9.71 -0.04 4.71
N TYR A 440 -9.80 -1.37 4.67
CA TYR A 440 -11.08 -2.07 4.68
C TYR A 440 -11.13 -3.02 5.86
N LYS A 441 -12.28 -3.08 6.53
CA LYS A 441 -12.58 -4.06 7.58
C LYS A 441 -13.85 -4.79 7.23
N ILE A 442 -13.87 -6.07 7.52
CA ILE A 442 -15.06 -6.90 7.34
C ILE A 442 -15.84 -6.87 8.65
N SER A 443 -17.13 -6.58 8.57
CA SER A 443 -18.00 -6.61 9.74
C SER A 443 -18.18 -8.05 10.24
N ASN A 444 -18.75 -8.18 11.44
CA ASN A 444 -19.29 -9.45 11.86
C ASN A 444 -20.39 -9.91 10.88
N ILE A 445 -20.61 -11.23 10.79
CA ILE A 445 -21.70 -11.79 9.99
C ILE A 445 -23.02 -11.30 10.58
N SER A 446 -23.81 -10.62 9.75
CA SER A 446 -25.12 -10.06 10.12
C SER A 446 -26.25 -11.07 9.96
N MET A 447 -26.06 -12.10 9.11
CA MET A 447 -27.08 -13.10 8.82
C MET A 447 -26.45 -14.45 8.48
N TRP A 448 -27.03 -15.51 9.03
CA TRP A 448 -26.79 -16.91 8.67
C TRP A 448 -28.08 -17.51 8.16
N LYS A 449 -28.05 -18.15 6.98
CA LYS A 449 -29.21 -18.81 6.40
C LYS A 449 -28.82 -20.13 5.74
N THR A 450 -29.49 -21.21 6.11
CA THR A 450 -29.38 -22.48 5.38
C THR A 450 -30.13 -22.38 4.07
N GLN A 451 -29.55 -22.90 2.99
CA GLN A 451 -30.15 -22.87 1.66
C GLN A 451 -30.55 -24.28 1.23
N PRO A 452 -31.74 -24.45 0.64
CA PRO A 452 -32.12 -25.74 0.06
C PRO A 452 -31.18 -26.05 -1.11
N ILE A 453 -30.74 -27.30 -1.18
CA ILE A 453 -29.91 -27.77 -2.29
C ILE A 453 -30.83 -28.09 -3.45
N ILE A 454 -30.82 -27.24 -4.47
CA ILE A 454 -31.53 -27.51 -5.71
C ILE A 454 -30.70 -28.54 -6.48
N SER A 455 -30.99 -29.83 -6.28
CA SER A 455 -30.49 -30.87 -7.17
C SER A 455 -31.12 -30.64 -8.53
N LYS A 456 -30.33 -30.20 -9.51
CA LYS A 456 -30.78 -30.26 -10.91
C LYS A 456 -31.06 -31.73 -11.20
N SER A 457 -32.33 -32.10 -11.33
CA SER A 457 -32.69 -33.45 -11.78
C SER A 457 -32.01 -33.64 -13.12
N LYS A 458 -31.14 -34.65 -13.21
CA LYS A 458 -30.60 -35.07 -14.50
C LYS A 458 -31.78 -35.54 -15.33
N ASN A 459 -32.17 -34.75 -16.33
CA ASN A 459 -33.00 -35.22 -17.43
C ASN A 459 -32.15 -36.07 -18.37
#